data_AF-A0A6G2D7S2-F1
#
_entry.id   AF-A0A6G2D7S2-F1
#
_cell.length_a   1.000
_cell.length_b   1.000
_cell.length_c   1.000
_cell.angle_alpha   90.00
_cell.angle_beta   90.00
_cell.angle_gamma   90.00
#
_symmetry.space_group_name_H-M   'P 1'
#
loop_
_entity.id
_entity.type
_entity.pdbx_description
1 polymer ?
#
loop_
_entity_poly.entity_id
_entity_poly.type
_entity_poly.pdbx_seq_one_letter_code
_entity_poly.pdbx_strand_id
1 'polypeptide(L)' 'MFGFFKKDKAVEVEVPTQVPAHIGIIMDGNGRWAKKRMQPRVFGHKAGME' A
#
# COMPACT_ATOMS: atom_id res chain seq x y z
N MET A 1 -39.39 18.57 20.92
CA MET A 1 -38.77 18.28 19.60
C MET A 1 -37.25 18.28 19.77
N PHE A 2 -36.66 17.18 20.23
CA PHE A 2 -35.20 17.02 20.18
C PHE A 2 -34.90 15.53 19.96
N GLY A 3 -34.57 15.20 18.72
CA GLY A 3 -34.19 13.86 18.29
C GLY A 3 -32.79 13.54 18.78
N PHE A 4 -32.68 12.53 19.64
CA PHE A 4 -31.42 11.91 20.00
C PHE A 4 -30.97 10.98 18.88
N PHE A 5 -30.25 11.52 17.89
CA PHE A 5 -29.51 10.70 16.94
C PHE A 5 -28.27 10.15 17.66
N LYS A 6 -28.37 8.93 18.17
CA LYS A 6 -27.23 8.17 18.66
C LYS A 6 -26.41 7.76 17.44
N LYS A 7 -25.22 8.34 17.29
CA LYS A 7 -24.25 7.97 16.25
C LYS A 7 -23.89 6.51 16.46
N ASP A 8 -24.24 5.64 15.51
CA ASP A 8 -23.83 4.24 15.54
C ASP A 8 -22.30 4.21 15.60
N LYS A 9 -21.76 3.67 16.70
CA LYS A 9 -20.32 3.42 16.79
C LYS A 9 -20.02 2.35 15.77
N ALA A 10 -19.13 2.63 14.82
CA ALA A 10 -18.57 1.61 13.97
C ALA A 10 -18.03 0.48 14.85
N VAL A 11 -18.61 -0.71 14.71
CA VAL A 11 -18.19 -1.90 15.42
C VAL A 11 -16.96 -2.41 14.67
N GLU A 12 -15.82 -2.35 15.33
CA GLU A 12 -14.58 -2.92 14.80
C GLU A 12 -14.73 -4.45 14.84
N VAL A 13 -14.78 -5.07 13.66
CA VAL A 13 -14.92 -6.53 13.53
C VAL A 13 -13.52 -7.12 13.46
N GLU A 14 -13.17 -8.00 14.39
CA GLU A 14 -11.92 -8.75 14.32
C GLU A 14 -11.95 -9.69 13.11
N VAL A 15 -11.11 -9.39 12.12
CA VAL A 15 -10.88 -10.26 10.97
C VAL A 15 -9.60 -11.05 11.24
N PRO A 16 -9.64 -12.40 11.26
CA PRO A 16 -8.44 -13.20 11.47
C PRO A 16 -7.46 -12.95 10.31
N THR A 17 -6.29 -12.43 10.63
CA THR A 17 -5.20 -12.21 9.68
C THR A 17 -4.25 -13.40 9.71
N GLN A 18 -4.22 -14.18 8.63
CA GLN A 18 -3.26 -15.27 8.46
C GLN A 18 -2.06 -14.73 7.67
N VAL A 19 -0.92 -14.58 8.31
CA VAL A 19 0.31 -14.11 7.68
C VAL A 19 1.05 -15.32 7.07
N PRO A 20 1.40 -15.31 5.77
CA PRO A 20 2.11 -16.43 5.15
C PRO A 20 3.51 -16.60 5.73
N ALA A 21 3.98 -17.85 5.82
CA ALA A 21 5.30 -18.17 6.36
C ALA A 21 6.46 -17.71 5.44
N HIS A 22 6.21 -17.57 4.13
CA HIS A 22 7.22 -17.17 3.15
C HIS A 22 6.54 -16.47 1.96
N ILE A 23 7.17 -15.39 1.47
CA ILE A 23 6.74 -14.66 0.28
C ILE A 23 7.96 -14.44 -0.61
N GLY A 24 7.84 -14.79 -1.89
CA GLY A 24 8.77 -14.38 -2.93
C GLY A 24 8.18 -13.21 -3.73
N ILE A 25 8.99 -12.18 -4.00
CA ILE A 25 8.58 -11.00 -4.77
C ILE A 25 9.52 -10.82 -5.95
N ILE A 26 8.97 -10.71 -7.16
CA ILE A 26 9.71 -10.29 -8.35
C ILE A 26 9.49 -8.80 -8.53
N MET A 27 10.54 -8.01 -8.27
CA MET A 27 10.48 -6.57 -8.47
C MET A 27 10.71 -6.22 -9.94
N ASP A 28 9.69 -5.67 -10.61
CA ASP A 28 9.77 -5.13 -11.96
C ASP A 28 9.26 -3.67 -11.98
N GLY A 29 9.68 -2.91 -12.99
CA GLY A 29 9.13 -1.58 -13.27
C GLY A 29 10.03 -0.41 -12.90
N ASN A 30 11.16 -0.62 -12.23
CA ASN A 30 12.09 0.46 -11.84
C ASN A 30 12.51 1.34 -13.03
N GLY A 31 12.82 0.74 -14.18
CA GLY A 31 13.14 1.50 -15.39
C GLY A 31 11.96 2.30 -15.95
N ARG A 32 10.74 1.74 -15.91
CA ARG A 32 9.51 2.44 -16.35
C ARG A 32 9.16 3.58 -15.39
N TRP A 33 9.37 3.38 -14.10
CA TRP A 33 9.20 4.39 -13.05
C TRP A 33 10.09 5.61 -13.29
N ALA A 34 11.37 5.39 -13.62
CA ALA A 34 12.33 6.47 -13.91
C ALA A 34 11.96 7.20 -15.21
N LYS A 35 11.64 6.45 -16.27
CA LYS A 35 11.23 7.01 -17.56
C LYS A 35 10.00 7.93 -17.43
N LYS A 36 8.99 7.53 -16.65
CA LYS A 36 7.76 8.33 -16.42
C LYS A 36 8.07 9.68 -15.74
N ARG A 37 9.20 9.78 -15.04
CA ARG A 37 9.65 10.99 -14.33
C ARG A 37 10.71 11.76 -15.10
N MET A 38 10.97 11.40 -16.37
CA MET A 38 12.02 11.98 -17.19
C MET A 38 13.41 11.87 -16.53
N GLN A 39 13.64 10.78 -15.78
CA GLN A 39 14.90 10.52 -15.10
C GLN A 39 15.69 9.40 -15.78
N PRO A 40 17.04 9.42 -15.66
CA PRO A 40 17.87 8.28 -16.04
C PRO A 40 17.49 6.99 -15.32
N ARG A 41 17.65 5.84 -15.98
CA ARG A 41 17.25 4.51 -15.45
C ARG A 41 17.83 4.19 -14.07
N VAL A 42 19.04 4.66 -13.78
CA VAL A 42 19.73 4.46 -12.49
C VAL A 42 18.94 5.01 -11.30
N PHE A 43 18.16 6.08 -11.48
CA PHE A 43 17.29 6.59 -10.42
C PHE A 43 16.18 5.61 -10.05
N GLY A 44 15.68 4.85 -11.03
CA GLY A 44 14.70 3.80 -10.77
C GLY A 44 15.31 2.64 -9.98
N HIS A 45 16.57 2.30 -10.21
CA HIS A 45 17.27 1.30 -9.40
C HIS A 45 17.41 1.76 -7.96
N LYS A 46 17.82 3.01 -7.73
CA LYS A 46 17.87 3.60 -6.39
C LYS A 46 16.50 3.60 -5.72
N ALA A 47 15.45 4.03 -6.42
CA ALA A 47 14.09 4.06 -5.89
C ALA A 47 13.50 2.68 -5.57
N GLY A 48 14.00 1.61 -6.19
CA GLY A 48 13.62 0.23 -5.84
C GLY A 48 14.48 -0.41 -4.76
N MET A 49 15.49 0.31 -4.25
CA MET A 49 16.29 -0.11 -3.09
C MET A 49 15.87 0.57 -1.80
N GLU A 50 15.34 1.80 -1.89
CA GLU A 50 14.71 2.53 -0.78
C GLU A 50 13.45 1.83 -0.29
#